data_AF-W1X7Y9-F1
#
_entry.id   AF-W1X7Y9-F1
#
_cell.length_a   1.000
_cell.length_b   1.000
_cell.length_c   1.000
_cell.angle_alpha   90.00
_cell.angle_beta   90.00
_cell.angle_gamma   90.00
#
_symmetry.space_group_name_H-M   'P 1'
#
loop_
_entity.id
_entity.type
_entity.pdbx_description
1 polymer ?
#
loop_
_entity_poly.entity_id
_entity_poly.type
_entity_poly.pdbx_seq_one_letter_code
_entity_poly.pdbx_strand_id
1 'polypeptide(L)' 'EAEIVIKAPRFDEQIERIQRSLEEVAKPSILFYKDTSEYYVDLADILFFETEGNKIFAHARNNAYEVKL' A
#
# COMPACT_ATOMS: atom_id res chain seq x y z
N GLU A 1 10.82 -2.95 -14.83
CA GLU A 1 9.62 -3.17 -14.01
C GLU A 1 8.38 -3.05 -14.89
N ALA A 2 7.27 -3.64 -14.45
CA ALA A 2 5.96 -3.43 -15.05
C ALA A 2 5.18 -2.48 -14.12
N GLU A 3 4.80 -1.32 -14.63
CA GLU A 3 4.00 -0.32 -13.92
C GLU A 3 2.67 -0.13 -14.66
N ILE A 4 1.57 0.00 -13.91
CA ILE A 4 0.25 0.33 -14.45
C ILE A 4 -0.24 1.61 -13.76
N VAL A 5 -0.43 2.67 -14.54
CA VAL A 5 -0.94 3.96 -14.05
C VAL A 5 -2.36 4.18 -14.58
N ILE A 6 -3.34 4.25 -13.68
CA ILE A 6 -4.74 4.54 -14.04
C ILE A 6 -5.02 6.02 -13.74
N LYS A 7 -5.30 6.81 -14.79
CA LYS A 7 -5.69 8.22 -14.66
C LYS A 7 -7.18 8.37 -14.94
N ALA A 8 -7.91 8.94 -14.00
CA ALA A 8 -9.34 9.21 -14.13
C ALA A 8 -9.65 10.66 -13.70
N PRO A 9 -10.64 11.33 -14.33
CA PRO A 9 -11.00 12.70 -13.95
C PRO A 9 -11.70 12.79 -12.59
N ARG A 10 -12.24 11.66 -12.10
CA ARG A 10 -12.88 11.53 -10.79
C ARG A 10 -12.87 10.06 -10.35
N PHE A 11 -13.03 9.81 -9.05
CA PHE A 11 -13.31 8.49 -8.52
C PHE A 11 -14.80 8.18 -8.68
N ASP A 12 -15.15 7.27 -9.59
CA ASP A 12 -16.53 6.86 -9.85
C ASP A 12 -16.71 5.34 -9.80
N GLU A 13 -17.93 4.85 -10.01
CA GLU A 13 -18.27 3.44 -9.84
C GLU A 13 -17.40 2.50 -10.69
N GLN A 14 -16.95 2.94 -11.87
CA GLN A 14 -16.08 2.15 -12.72
C GLN A 14 -14.67 2.04 -12.09
N ILE A 15 -14.12 3.15 -11.60
CA ILE A 15 -12.81 3.15 -10.93
C ILE A 15 -12.86 2.33 -9.64
N GLU A 16 -13.94 2.47 -8.87
CA GLU A 16 -14.14 1.71 -7.63
C GLU A 16 -14.24 0.19 -7.90
N ARG A 17 -14.88 -0.23 -9.00
CA ARG A 17 -14.92 -1.64 -9.42
C ARG A 17 -13.53 -2.16 -9.78
N ILE A 18 -12.74 -1.39 -10.53
CA ILE A 18 -11.36 -1.76 -10.88
C ILE A 18 -10.53 -1.92 -9.60
N GLN A 19 -10.61 -0.97 -8.68
CA GLN A 19 -9.90 -1.04 -7.39
C GLN A 19 -10.28 -2.30 -6.61
N ARG A 20 -11.58 -2.58 -6.44
CA ARG A 20 -12.04 -3.80 -5.75
C ARG A 20 -11.51 -5.08 -6.41
N SER A 21 -11.53 -5.16 -7.74
CA SER A 21 -11.00 -6.34 -8.44
C SER A 21 -9.50 -6.53 -8.22
N LEU A 22 -8.73 -5.45 -8.07
CA LEU A 22 -7.30 -5.53 -7.75
C LEU A 22 -7.08 -5.99 -6.30
N GLU A 23 -7.86 -5.49 -5.35
CA GLU A 23 -7.84 -5.90 -3.94
C GLU A 23 -8.23 -7.37 -3.72
N GLU A 24 -9.14 -7.92 -4.53
CA GLU A 24 -9.52 -9.34 -4.42
C GLU A 24 -8.40 -10.28 -4.87
N VAL A 25 -7.60 -9.87 -5.87
CA VAL A 25 -6.49 -10.66 -6.42
C VAL A 25 -5.24 -10.51 -5.54
N ALA A 26 -4.98 -9.30 -5.07
CA ALA A 26 -3.93 -9.00 -4.12
C ALA A 26 -4.55 -8.83 -2.73
N LYS A 27 -4.69 -9.93 -1.98
CA LYS A 27 -4.87 -9.87 -0.53
C LYS A 27 -3.53 -9.96 0.18
N PRO A 28 -2.71 -8.91 0.23
CA PRO A 28 -1.61 -8.90 1.17
C PRO A 28 -2.17 -8.84 2.58
N SER A 29 -1.43 -9.48 3.48
CA SER A 29 -1.77 -9.53 4.90
C SER A 29 -1.63 -8.17 5.59
N ILE A 30 -0.91 -7.22 5.00
CA ILE A 30 -0.57 -5.92 5.59
C ILE A 30 -0.61 -4.84 4.50
N LEU A 31 -1.34 -3.76 4.78
CA LEU A 31 -1.42 -2.57 3.91
C LEU A 31 -0.44 -1.51 4.42
N PHE A 32 0.36 -0.98 3.49
CA PHE A 32 1.40 0.01 3.77
C PHE A 32 1.00 1.36 3.20
N TYR A 33 1.34 2.44 3.89
CA TYR A 33 1.01 3.79 3.49
C TYR A 33 2.26 4.66 3.43
N LYS A 34 2.38 5.46 2.37
CA LYS A 34 3.34 6.55 2.29
C LYS A 34 2.68 7.74 1.61
N ASP A 35 2.70 8.88 2.29
CA ASP A 35 1.95 10.08 1.91
C ASP A 35 0.44 9.78 1.76
N THR A 36 -0.10 9.90 0.54
CA THR A 36 -1.51 9.63 0.22
C THR A 36 -1.69 8.32 -0.56
N SER A 37 -0.64 7.52 -0.68
CA SER A 37 -0.61 6.33 -1.53
C SER A 37 -0.57 5.06 -0.68
N GLU A 38 -1.33 4.07 -1.13
CA GLU A 38 -1.31 2.71 -0.62
C GLU A 38 -0.26 1.89 -1.37
N TYR A 39 0.45 1.06 -0.62
CA TYR A 39 1.51 0.20 -1.12
C TYR A 39 1.27 -1.24 -0.68
N TYR A 40 1.53 -2.13 -1.63
CA TYR A 40 1.64 -3.55 -1.38
C TYR A 40 3.12 -3.92 -1.49
N VAL A 41 3.76 -4.16 -0.34
CA VAL A 41 5.20 -4.43 -0.23
C VAL A 41 5.38 -5.88 0.21
N ASP A 42 6.33 -6.59 -0.38
CA ASP A 42 6.69 -7.92 0.10
C ASP A 42 7.31 -7.81 1.51
N LEU A 43 6.84 -8.65 2.44
CA LEU A 43 7.39 -8.68 3.80
C LEU A 43 8.85 -9.08 3.83
N ALA A 44 9.34 -9.82 2.82
CA ALA A 44 10.76 -10.13 2.68
C ALA A 44 11.65 -8.88 2.48
N ASP A 45 11.09 -7.77 2.01
CA ASP A 45 11.79 -6.50 1.81
C ASP A 45 11.78 -5.60 3.06
N ILE A 46 11.00 -5.96 4.10
CA ILE A 46 10.92 -5.23 5.36
C ILE A 46 12.01 -5.72 6.31
N LEU A 47 12.84 -4.79 6.80
CA LEU A 47 13.94 -5.07 7.71
C LEU A 47 13.49 -5.16 9.16
N PHE A 48 12.62 -4.24 9.60
CA PHE A 48 12.04 -4.22 10.93
C PHE A 48 10.77 -3.36 10.99
N PHE A 49 10.02 -3.50 12.09
CA PHE A 49 8.90 -2.64 12.43
C PHE A 49 9.26 -1.79 13.67
N GLU A 50 8.81 -0.54 13.67
CA GLU A 50 9.03 0.41 14.75
C GLU A 50 7.70 1.04 15.19
N THR A 51 7.54 1.28 16.48
CA THR A 51 6.41 2.06 17.01
C THR A 51 6.85 3.48 17.27
N GLU A 52 6.19 4.45 16.64
CA GLU A 52 6.41 5.88 16.87
C GLU A 52 5.09 6.53 17.29
N GLY A 53 4.98 6.87 18.58
CA GLY A 53 3.75 7.38 19.17
C GLY A 53 2.62 6.35 19.09
N ASN A 54 1.56 6.67 18.34
CA ASN A 54 0.40 5.80 18.12
C ASN A 54 0.42 5.10 16.75
N LYS A 55 1.56 5.11 16.07
CA LYS A 55 1.74 4.53 14.73
C LYS A 55 2.75 3.40 14.73
N ILE A 56 2.60 2.50 13.76
CA ILE A 56 3.58 1.47 13.43
C ILE A 56 4.17 1.81 12.07
N PHE A 57 5.49 1.77 11.96
CA PHE A 57 6.20 1.94 10.71
C PHE A 57 6.94 0.65 10.32
N ALA A 58 6.87 0.29 9.06
CA ALA A 58 7.68 -0.78 8.46
C ALA A 58 8.85 -0.16 7.71
N HIS A 59 10.07 -0.51 8.11
CA HIS A 59 11.29 0.03 7.53
C HIS A 59 11.89 -0.96 6.52
N ALA A 60 11.94 -0.55 5.27
CA ALA A 60 12.69 -1.20 4.21
C ALA A 60 14.04 -0.48 4.01
N ARG A 61 14.91 -1.04 3.17
CA ARG A 61 16.26 -0.49 2.90
C ARG A 61 16.28 1.02 2.61
N ASN A 62 15.34 1.49 1.79
CA ASN A 62 15.30 2.86 1.29
C ASN A 62 13.99 3.60 1.62
N ASN A 63 13.04 2.95 2.31
CA ASN A 63 11.70 3.49 2.54
C ASN A 63 11.21 3.14 3.94
N ALA A 64 10.33 3.98 4.48
CA ALA A 64 9.52 3.67 5.65
C ALA A 64 8.04 3.87 5.27
N TYR A 65 7.20 2.95 5.70
CA TYR A 65 5.77 2.98 5.43
C TYR A 65 4.99 2.93 6.73
N GLU A 66 3.97 3.76 6.89
CA GLU A 66 3.02 3.62 7.99
C GLU A 66 2.17 2.36 7.74
N VAL A 67 1.98 1.57 8.78
CA VAL A 67 1.15 0.36 8.76
C VAL A 67 -0.13 0.65 9.54
N LYS A 68 -1.27 0.34 8.93
CA LYS A 68 -2.56 0.33 9.63
C LYS A 68 -3.05 -1.12 9.71
N LEU A 69 -3.34 -1.56 10.92
CA LEU A 69 -3.98 -2.84 11.22
C LEU A 69 -5.50 -2.74 11.05
#